data_AF-I3R733-F1
#
_entry.id   AF-I3R733-F1
#
_cell.length_a   1.000
_cell.length_b   1.000
_cell.length_c   1.000
_cell.angle_alpha   90.00
_cell.angle_beta   90.00
_cell.angle_gamma   90.00
#
_symmetry.space_group_name_H-M   'P 1'
#
loop_
_entity.id
_entity.type
_entity.pdbx_description
1 polymer ?
#
loop_
_entity_poly.entity_id
_entity_poly.type
_entity_poly.pdbx_seq_one_letter_code
_entity_poly.pdbx_strand_id
1 'polypeptide(L)'
;MSAESLERETRSYLSNNVPQIQEHGGFFEIQDIDEETGEVTVAIGGACSGCGIAPMTMNAIKHRLPDELEEISKVNVIRAGGPRAAVMPTKTEDMEEMEEYEDYSPPF
;
A
#
# COMPACT_ATOMS: atom_id res chain seq x y z
N MET A 1 2.35 1.09 -27.29
CA MET A 1 2.92 1.26 -25.93
C MET A 1 3.20 -0.12 -25.41
N SER A 2 4.22 -0.32 -24.58
CA SER A 2 4.48 -1.64 -23.96
C SER A 2 4.18 -1.60 -22.47
N ALA A 3 3.75 -2.71 -21.90
CA ALA A 3 3.43 -2.88 -20.50
C ALA A 3 4.66 -2.56 -19.65
N GLU A 4 5.85 -2.93 -20.11
CA GLU A 4 7.10 -2.59 -19.44
C GLU A 4 7.34 -1.08 -19.34
N SER A 5 6.87 -0.28 -20.30
CA SER A 5 6.96 1.18 -20.21
C SER A 5 5.97 1.71 -19.18
N LEU A 6 4.70 1.30 -19.29
CA LEU A 6 3.63 1.71 -18.38
C LEU A 6 3.92 1.32 -16.94
N GLU A 7 4.49 0.14 -16.69
CA GLU A 7 4.91 -0.30 -15.37
C GLU A 7 5.99 0.63 -14.81
N ARG A 8 7.01 0.91 -15.62
CA ARG A 8 8.16 1.73 -15.21
C ARG A 8 7.74 3.16 -14.88
N GLU A 9 6.87 3.74 -15.70
CA GLU A 9 6.36 5.10 -15.50
C GLU A 9 5.45 5.18 -14.28
N THR A 10 4.51 4.23 -14.13
CA THR A 10 3.67 4.10 -12.94
C THR A 10 4.54 3.99 -11.68
N ARG A 11 5.56 3.12 -11.69
CA ARG A 11 6.47 2.94 -10.56
C ARG A 11 7.27 4.20 -10.25
N SER A 12 7.77 4.87 -11.29
CA SER A 12 8.51 6.13 -11.14
C SER A 12 7.62 7.21 -10.53
N TYR A 13 6.40 7.37 -11.05
CA TYR A 13 5.43 8.32 -10.54
C TYR A 13 5.12 8.09 -9.07
N LEU A 14 4.78 6.86 -8.68
CA LEU A 14 4.44 6.52 -7.29
C LEU A 14 5.63 6.74 -6.35
N SER A 15 6.86 6.43 -6.78
CA SER A 15 8.06 6.62 -5.97
C SER A 15 8.38 8.09 -5.74
N ASN A 16 8.15 8.94 -6.74
CA ASN A 16 8.49 10.37 -6.68
C ASN A 16 7.38 11.23 -6.04
N ASN A 17 6.11 10.91 -6.31
CA ASN A 17 4.97 11.75 -5.93
C ASN A 17 4.22 11.25 -4.70
N VAL A 18 4.38 9.97 -4.35
CA VAL A 18 3.71 9.36 -3.19
C VAL A 18 4.72 8.60 -2.29
N PRO A 19 5.86 9.22 -1.93
CA PRO A 19 6.89 8.56 -1.13
C PRO A 19 6.37 8.09 0.24
N GLN A 20 5.31 8.76 0.75
CA GLN A 20 4.73 8.47 2.05
C GLN A 20 4.20 7.03 2.17
N ILE A 21 3.87 6.35 1.07
CA ILE A 21 3.49 4.94 1.11
C ILE A 21 4.61 4.11 1.74
N GLN A 22 5.85 4.30 1.28
CA GLN A 22 7.01 3.57 1.77
C GLN A 22 7.52 4.12 3.11
N GLU A 23 7.53 5.46 3.27
CA GLU A 23 7.97 6.09 4.52
C GLU A 23 7.10 5.71 5.72
N HIS A 24 5.82 5.38 5.50
CA HIS A 24 4.90 4.90 6.53
C HIS A 24 4.88 3.37 6.67
N GLY A 25 5.83 2.64 6.06
CA GLY A 25 5.93 1.18 6.17
C GLY A 25 4.91 0.41 5.32
N GLY A 26 4.31 1.06 4.32
CA GLY A 26 3.55 0.41 3.27
C GLY A 26 4.43 0.05 2.07
N PHE A 27 3.82 -0.60 1.09
CA PHE A 27 4.43 -0.82 -0.22
C PHE A 27 3.34 -0.80 -1.30
N PHE A 28 3.77 -0.72 -2.55
CA PHE A 28 2.89 -0.87 -3.71
C PHE A 28 3.46 -1.88 -4.71
N GLU A 29 2.57 -2.50 -5.47
CA GLU A 29 2.88 -3.47 -6.51
C GLU A 29 1.98 -3.20 -7.72
N ILE A 30 2.54 -3.17 -8.92
CA ILE A 30 1.76 -3.14 -10.15
C ILE A 30 1.37 -4.58 -10.45
N GLN A 31 0.07 -4.89 -10.42
CA GLN A 31 -0.43 -6.26 -10.54
C GLN A 31 -0.85 -6.62 -11.97
N ASP A 32 -1.38 -5.64 -12.70
CA ASP A 32 -1.95 -5.85 -14.02
C ASP A 32 -1.82 -4.58 -14.86
N ILE A 33 -1.55 -4.78 -16.15
CA ILE A 33 -1.40 -3.73 -17.14
C ILE A 33 -2.07 -4.20 -18.42
N ASP A 34 -3.07 -3.42 -18.86
CA ASP A 34 -3.68 -3.59 -20.16
C ASP A 34 -3.05 -2.58 -21.12
N GLU A 35 -2.16 -3.05 -21.99
CA GLU A 35 -1.47 -2.22 -22.99
C GLU A 35 -2.41 -1.66 -24.06
N GLU A 36 -3.54 -2.33 -24.33
CA GLU A 36 -4.47 -1.96 -25.38
C GLU A 36 -5.37 -0.80 -24.91
N THR A 37 -5.79 -0.85 -23.64
CA THR A 37 -6.67 0.16 -23.05
C THR A 37 -5.92 1.22 -22.26
N GLY A 38 -4.68 0.97 -21.85
CA GLY A 38 -3.91 1.84 -20.96
C GLY A 38 -4.38 1.78 -19.50
N GLU A 39 -5.09 0.71 -19.10
CA GLU A 39 -5.51 0.51 -17.72
C GLU A 39 -4.38 -0.11 -16.87
N VAL A 40 -4.15 0.43 -15.67
CA VAL A 40 -3.13 -0.08 -14.73
C VAL A 40 -3.77 -0.41 -13.38
N THR A 41 -3.46 -1.57 -12.83
CA THR A 41 -3.88 -1.97 -11.48
C THR A 41 -2.71 -1.93 -10.50
N VAL A 42 -2.86 -1.10 -9.46
CA VAL A 42 -1.88 -0.94 -8.38
C VAL A 42 -2.46 -1.48 -7.08
N ALA A 43 -1.75 -2.42 -6.47
CA ALA A 43 -2.06 -2.92 -5.14
C ALA A 43 -1.20 -2.21 -4.08
N ILE A 44 -1.83 -1.75 -3.00
CA ILE A 44 -1.14 -1.14 -1.85
C ILE A 44 -1.27 -2.05 -0.63
N GLY A 45 -0.15 -2.37 0.00
CA GLY A 45 -0.05 -3.29 1.14
C GLY A 45 0.76 -2.74 2.31
N GLY A 46 1.06 -3.60 3.28
CA GLY A 46 1.81 -3.25 4.50
C GLY A 46 0.98 -2.35 5.44
N ALA A 47 1.65 -1.49 6.20
CA ALA A 47 1.00 -0.62 7.18
C ALA A 47 -0.10 0.28 6.57
N CYS A 48 0.03 0.63 5.29
CA CYS A 48 -0.99 1.40 4.57
C CYS A 48 -2.32 0.66 4.43
N SER A 49 -2.35 -0.67 4.33
CA SER A 49 -3.62 -1.39 4.12
C SER A 49 -4.53 -1.45 5.36
N GLY A 50 -3.98 -1.14 6.54
CA GLY A 50 -4.72 -0.95 7.80
C GLY A 50 -4.88 0.52 8.24
N CYS A 51 -4.39 1.49 7.46
CA CYS A 51 -4.44 2.90 7.82
C CYS A 51 -5.78 3.54 7.41
N GLY A 52 -6.43 4.25 8.34
CA GLY A 52 -7.69 4.97 8.07
C GLY A 52 -7.58 6.09 7.02
N ILE A 53 -6.36 6.54 6.69
CA ILE A 53 -6.08 7.59 5.70
C ILE A 53 -5.87 7.01 4.30
N ALA A 54 -5.62 5.71 4.18
CA ALA A 54 -5.36 5.04 2.91
C ALA A 54 -6.42 5.27 1.82
N PRO A 55 -7.74 5.37 2.11
CA PRO A 55 -8.74 5.68 1.09
C PRO A 55 -8.50 7.03 0.38
N MET A 56 -8.00 8.04 1.10
CA MET A 56 -7.69 9.35 0.49
C MET A 56 -6.49 9.25 -0.45
N THR A 57 -5.42 8.58 -0.01
CA THR A 57 -4.23 8.34 -0.86
C THR A 57 -4.57 7.53 -2.10
N MET A 58 -5.35 6.46 -1.95
CA MET A 58 -5.80 5.62 -3.06
C MET A 58 -6.62 6.43 -4.07
N ASN A 59 -7.55 7.27 -3.60
CA ASN A 59 -8.31 8.14 -4.49
C ASN A 59 -7.43 9.18 -5.17
N ALA A 60 -6.46 9.76 -4.48
CA ALA A 60 -5.53 10.71 -5.10
C ALA A 60 -4.74 10.05 -6.24
N ILE A 61 -4.25 8.83 -6.05
CA ILE A 61 -3.53 8.08 -7.09
C ILE A 61 -4.43 7.80 -8.30
N LYS A 62 -5.69 7.38 -8.06
CA LYS A 62 -6.64 7.08 -9.15
C LYS A 62 -6.89 8.24 -10.10
N HIS A 63 -6.86 9.48 -9.60
CA HIS A 63 -7.14 10.66 -10.41
C HIS A 63 -5.84 11.28 -10.95
N ARG A 64 -4.83 11.47 -10.09
CA ARG A 64 -3.63 12.21 -10.49
C ARG A 64 -2.71 11.44 -11.42
N LEU A 65 -2.71 10.11 -11.36
CA LEU A 65 -1.79 9.34 -12.17
C LEU A 65 -2.16 9.40 -13.67
N PRO A 66 -3.43 9.20 -14.07
CA PRO A 66 -3.87 9.51 -15.45
C PRO A 66 -3.71 10.98 -15.86
N ASP A 67 -3.86 11.94 -14.93
CA ASP A 67 -3.68 13.36 -15.24
C ASP A 67 -2.22 13.72 -15.55
N GLU A 68 -1.25 13.00 -14.97
CA GLU A 68 0.18 13.29 -15.08
C GLU A 68 0.88 12.40 -16.12
N LEU A 69 0.33 11.22 -16.40
CA LEU A 69 0.83 10.29 -17.41
C LEU A 69 -0.26 10.11 -18.47
N GLU A 70 -0.19 10.90 -19.55
CA GLU A 70 -1.15 10.85 -20.68
C GLU A 70 -1.25 9.44 -21.32
N GLU A 71 -0.24 8.61 -21.09
CA GLU A 71 -0.16 7.22 -21.53
C GLU A 71 -1.08 6.27 -20.76
N ILE A 72 -1.61 6.68 -19.60
CA ILE A 72 -2.47 5.87 -18.73
C ILE A 72 -3.88 6.43 -18.76
N SER A 73 -4.83 5.62 -19.22
CA SER A 73 -6.22 6.04 -19.35
C SER A 73 -6.97 5.97 -18.01
N LYS A 74 -6.63 4.98 -17.18
CA LYS A 74 -7.33 4.71 -15.92
C LYS A 74 -6.45 3.89 -14.98
N VAL A 75 -6.56 4.20 -13.69
CA VAL A 75 -5.88 3.46 -12.63
C VAL A 75 -6.89 2.84 -11.67
N ASN A 76 -6.73 1.54 -11.44
CA ASN A 76 -7.41 0.82 -10.38
C ASN A 76 -6.46 0.67 -9.19
N VAL A 77 -6.84 1.20 -8.03
CA VAL A 77 -6.07 1.03 -6.80
C VAL A 77 -6.83 0.11 -5.86
N ILE A 78 -6.19 -1.00 -5.49
CA ILE A 78 -6.72 -2.04 -4.63
C ILE A 78 -5.82 -2.25 -3.41
N ARG A 79 -6.31 -2.97 -2.41
CA ARG A 79 -5.50 -3.42 -1.29
C ARG A 79 -4.80 -4.72 -1.66
N ALA A 80 -3.53 -4.84 -1.31
CA ALA A 80 -2.81 -6.10 -1.43
C ALA A 80 -3.46 -7.17 -0.52
N GLY A 81 -3.64 -8.38 -1.06
CA GLY A 81 -4.15 -9.53 -0.32
C GLY A 81 -3.05 -10.52 0.09
N GLY A 82 -3.44 -11.57 0.80
CA GLY A 82 -2.54 -12.69 1.14
C GLY A 82 -1.41 -12.32 2.11
N PRO A 83 -0.21 -12.94 2.01
CA PRO A 83 0.95 -12.66 2.86
C PRO A 83 1.44 -11.20 2.84
N ARG A 84 0.90 -10.42 1.90
CA ARG A 84 1.22 -9.03 1.59
C ARG A 84 0.14 -8.04 2.05
N ALA A 85 -0.99 -8.54 2.58
CA ALA A 85 -1.94 -7.72 3.32
C ALA A 85 -1.30 -7.15 4.60
N ALA A 86 -1.88 -6.09 5.19
CA ALA A 86 -1.43 -5.52 6.45
C ALA A 86 -1.23 -6.62 7.48
N VAL A 87 0.04 -6.90 7.79
CA VAL A 87 0.39 -7.63 8.99
C VAL A 87 0.33 -6.60 10.10
N MET A 88 -0.86 -6.42 10.69
CA MET A 88 -0.82 -6.06 12.10
C MET A 88 -0.34 -7.34 12.79
N PRO A 89 0.86 -7.40 13.39
CA PRO A 89 1.11 -8.45 14.36
C PRO A 89 -0.02 -8.29 15.37
N THR A 90 -0.85 -9.33 15.52
CA THR A 90 -1.90 -9.25 16.51
C THR A 90 -1.13 -9.25 17.82
N LYS A 91 -1.03 -8.09 18.48
CA LYS A 91 -0.42 -8.03 19.81
C LYS A 91 -1.10 -9.01 20.77
N THR A 92 -2.28 -9.50 20.44
CA THR A 92 -2.96 -10.62 21.08
C THR A 92 -2.13 -11.90 21.13
N GLU A 93 -1.41 -12.30 20.07
CA GLU A 93 -0.60 -13.53 20.09
C GLU A 93 0.62 -13.39 21.02
N ASP A 94 1.30 -12.23 21.00
CA ASP A 94 2.39 -11.92 21.95
C ASP A 94 1.88 -11.65 23.39
N MET A 95 0.61 -11.27 23.57
CA MET A 95 -0.02 -11.06 24.89
C MET A 95 -0.55 -12.35 25.50
N GLU A 96 -0.81 -13.39 24.71
CA GLU A 96 -1.18 -14.73 25.18
C GLU A 96 0.03 -15.48 25.78
N GLU A 97 1.26 -15.12 25.39
CA GLU A 97 2.51 -15.64 25.97
C GLU A 97 3.11 -14.77 27.09
N MET A 98 2.52 -13.59 27.39
CA MET A 98 2.90 -12.84 28.59
C MET A 98 2.25 -13.46 29.82
N GLU A 99 3.05 -14.21 30.58
CA GLU A 99 2.69 -14.60 31.94
C GLU A 99 2.27 -13.34 32.73
N GLU A 100 1.13 -13.45 33.41
CA GLU A 100 0.61 -12.43 34.31
C GLU A 100 1.73 -12.00 35.26
N TYR A 101 1.97 -10.69 35.40
CA TYR A 101 2.92 -10.17 36.39
C TYR A 101 2.34 -10.43 37.80
N GLU A 102 2.60 -11.63 38.35
CA GLU A 102 2.11 -12.04 39.67
C GLU A 102 2.79 -11.29 40.83
N ASP A 103 3.83 -10.49 40.57
CA ASP A 103 4.57 -9.76 41.60
C ASP A 103 4.86 -8.31 41.19
N TYR A 104 3.81 -7.50 41.05
CA TYR A 104 3.96 -6.05 41.05
C TYR A 104 3.98 -5.55 42.50
N SER A 105 5.19 -5.33 43.02
CA SER A 105 5.41 -4.69 44.33
C SER A 105 5.81 -3.23 44.13
N PRO A 106 4.85 -2.27 44.13
CA PRO A 106 5.15 -0.87 43.92
C PRO A 106 6.01 -0.33 45.09
N PRO A 107 6.98 0.56 44.82
CA PRO A 107 7.84 1.11 45.86
C PRO A 107 7.05 2.13 46.68
N PHE A 108 6.54 1.70 47.84
CA PHE A 108 6.13 2.57 48.93
C PHE A 108 6.88 2.21 50.21
#